data_AF-A0AAW4BK10-F1
#
_entry.id   AF-A0AAW4BK10-F1
#
_cell.length_a   1.000
_cell.length_b   1.000
_cell.length_c   1.000
_cell.angle_alpha   90.00
_cell.angle_beta   90.00
_cell.angle_gamma   90.00
#
_symmetry.space_group_name_H-M   'P 1'
#
loop_
_entity.id
_entity.type
_entity.pdbx_description
1 polymer ?
#
loop_
_entity_poly.entity_id
_entity_poly.type
_entity_poly.pdbx_seq_one_letter_code
_entity_poly.pdbx_strand_id
1 'polypeptide(L)' 'AVGNLRGVLFEYFSASVVQKAYRTNYVRLNEVCKTQDGSRAESDIIAELHSGEILFIECKGHQPNGTVSFDE' A
#
# COMPACT_ATOMS: atom_id res chain seq x y z
N ALA A 1 -6.65 19.82 4.15
CA ALA A 1 -6.89 18.91 5.29
C ALA A 1 -7.94 17.81 5.02
N VAL A 2 -8.84 17.91 4.03
CA VAL A 2 -9.79 16.82 3.67
C VAL A 2 -9.18 15.76 2.72
N GLY A 3 -8.23 16.17 1.85
CA GLY A 3 -7.58 15.24 0.91
C GLY A 3 -6.77 14.13 1.59
N ASN A 4 -6.13 14.44 2.73
CA ASN A 4 -5.32 13.47 3.47
C ASN A 4 -6.18 12.36 4.10
N LEU A 5 -7.34 12.71 4.67
CA LEU A 5 -8.26 11.70 5.22
C LEU A 5 -8.82 10.76 4.12
N ARG A 6 -9.03 11.27 2.91
CA ARG A 6 -9.48 10.46 1.78
C ARG A 6 -8.41 9.44 1.34
N GLY A 7 -7.16 9.86 1.24
CA GLY A 7 -6.03 8.97 0.92
C GLY A 7 -5.88 7.84 1.95
N VAL A 8 -5.81 8.22 3.23
CA VAL A 8 -5.64 7.26 4.34
C VAL A 8 -6.80 6.25 4.42
N LEU A 9 -8.05 6.68 4.20
CA LEU A 9 -9.18 5.75 4.17
C LEU A 9 -9.12 4.79 2.97
N PHE A 10 -8.60 5.25 1.84
CA PHE A 10 -8.40 4.40 0.67
C PHE A 10 -7.30 3.37 0.90
N GLU A 11 -6.17 3.76 1.48
CA GLU A 11 -5.09 2.86 1.90
C GLU A 11 -5.61 1.78 2.86
N TYR A 12 -6.36 2.18 3.89
CA TYR A 12 -6.96 1.25 4.86
C TYR A 12 -7.95 0.27 4.21
N PHE A 13 -8.81 0.76 3.31
CA PHE A 13 -9.74 -0.07 2.57
C PHE A 13 -8.99 -1.07 1.68
N SER A 14 -7.98 -0.62 0.94
CA SER A 14 -7.14 -1.46 0.09
C SER A 14 -6.42 -2.54 0.90
N ALA A 15 -5.90 -2.24 2.09
CA ALA A 15 -5.31 -3.23 2.99
C ALA A 15 -6.32 -4.32 3.41
N SER A 16 -7.58 -3.93 3.68
CA SER A 16 -8.64 -4.90 3.96
C SER A 16 -8.98 -5.78 2.75
N VAL A 17 -8.89 -5.24 1.53
CA VAL A 17 -9.04 -6.03 0.29
C VAL A 17 -7.88 -7.02 0.15
N VAL A 18 -6.64 -6.59 0.39
CA VAL A 18 -5.45 -7.46 0.34
C VAL A 18 -5.58 -8.64 1.31
N GLN A 19 -5.97 -8.40 2.56
CA GLN A 19 -6.21 -9.46 3.57
C GLN A 19 -7.26 -10.49 3.13
N LYS A 20 -8.25 -10.08 2.32
CA LYS A 20 -9.30 -10.98 1.82
C LYS A 20 -8.92 -11.68 0.53
N ALA A 21 -8.14 -11.02 -0.33
CA ALA A 21 -7.71 -11.55 -1.62
C ALA A 21 -6.56 -12.57 -1.47
N TYR A 22 -5.70 -12.38 -0.48
CA TYR A 22 -4.51 -13.20 -0.27
C TYR A 22 -4.51 -13.84 1.11
N ARG A 23 -3.87 -15.01 1.23
CA ARG A 23 -3.56 -15.59 2.53
C ARG A 23 -2.35 -14.86 3.12
N THR A 24 -2.59 -13.83 3.92
CA THR A 24 -1.55 -13.02 4.57
C THR A 24 -1.26 -13.46 6.00
N ASN A 25 0.01 -13.44 6.42
CA ASN A 25 0.43 -13.50 7.82
C ASN A 25 0.27 -12.13 8.49
N TYR A 26 0.77 -11.09 7.80
CA TYR A 26 0.79 -9.72 8.29
C TYR A 26 0.43 -8.75 7.17
N VAL A 27 -0.27 -7.68 7.53
CA VAL A 27 -0.51 -6.52 6.67
C VAL A 27 -0.24 -5.28 7.51
N ARG A 28 0.63 -4.40 7.01
CA ARG A 28 1.05 -3.15 7.65
C ARG A 28 0.74 -1.98 6.72
N LEU A 29 0.40 -0.84 7.30
CA LEU A 29 0.04 0.40 6.59
C LEU A 29 1.09 1.47 6.84
N ASN A 30 1.39 2.28 5.84
CA ASN A 30 2.22 3.49 5.88
C ASN A 30 3.59 3.23 6.55
N GLU A 31 4.26 2.18 6.06
CA GLU A 31 5.52 1.71 6.62
C GLU A 31 6.72 2.35 5.96
N VAL A 32 7.62 2.88 6.79
CA VAL A 32 8.88 3.47 6.34
C VAL A 32 9.99 2.42 6.36
N CYS A 33 10.33 1.92 5.19
CA CYS A 33 11.45 1.02 4.96
C CYS A 33 12.78 1.79 4.99
N LYS A 34 13.80 1.21 5.60
CA LYS A 34 15.13 1.81 5.73
C LYS A 34 16.20 0.81 5.34
N THR A 35 17.15 1.27 4.54
CA THR A 35 18.37 0.51 4.20
C THR A 35 19.50 0.87 5.15
N GLN A 36 20.55 0.05 5.20
CA GLN A 36 21.67 0.22 6.12
C GLN A 36 22.48 1.51 5.89
N ASP A 37 22.47 2.01 4.65
CA ASP A 37 23.07 3.29 4.25
C ASP A 37 22.23 4.51 4.69
N GLY A 38 21.08 4.28 5.32
CA GLY A 38 20.17 5.32 5.81
C GLY A 38 19.13 5.80 4.80
N SER A 39 19.14 5.30 3.56
CA SER A 39 18.10 5.60 2.57
C SER A 39 16.73 5.11 3.06
N ARG A 40 15.67 5.83 2.68
CA ARG A 40 14.31 5.56 3.15
C ARG A 40 13.31 5.60 2.00
N ALA A 41 12.33 4.71 2.07
CA ALA A 41 11.16 4.72 1.19
C ALA A 41 9.92 4.39 2.04
N GLU A 42 8.79 4.98 1.69
CA GLU A 42 7.50 4.67 2.30
C GLU A 42 6.73 3.73 1.37
N SER A 43 5.99 2.80 1.95
CA SER A 43 5.04 1.96 1.24
C SER A 43 3.70 2.05 1.94
N ASP A 44 2.65 2.36 1.17
CA ASP A 44 1.29 2.49 1.70
C ASP A 44 0.83 1.19 2.36
N ILE A 45 1.10 0.04 1.73
CA ILE A 45 0.78 -1.27 2.31
C ILE A 45 1.93 -2.25 2.07
N ILE A 46 2.34 -2.94 3.14
CA ILE A 46 3.23 -4.11 3.07
C ILE A 46 2.47 -5.34 3.54
N ALA A 47 2.39 -6.37 2.69
CA ALA A 47 1.76 -7.64 3.01
C ALA A 47 2.77 -8.79 2.94
N GLU A 48 2.83 -9.57 4.01
CA GLU A 48 3.59 -10.81 4.06
C GLU A 48 2.64 -11.99 3.85
N LEU A 49 2.86 -12.76 2.79
CA LEU A 49 2.01 -13.90 2.44
C LEU A 49 2.47 -15.17 3.16
N HIS A 50 1.56 -16.12 3.35
CA HIS A 50 1.92 -17.44 3.92
C HIS A 50 2.93 -18.21 3.06
N SER A 51 3.04 -17.88 1.77
CA SER A 51 4.05 -18.42 0.85
C SER A 51 5.47 -17.92 1.13
N GLY A 52 5.62 -16.89 1.98
CA GLY A 52 6.89 -16.21 2.25
C GLY A 52 7.17 -15.04 1.30
N GLU A 53 6.28 -14.77 0.34
CA GLU A 53 6.37 -13.60 -0.53
C GLU A 53 6.00 -12.31 0.22
N ILE A 54 6.68 -11.22 -0.10
CA ILE A 54 6.39 -9.89 0.44
C ILE A 54 5.91 -9.01 -0.70
N LEU A 55 4.72 -8.44 -0.55
CA LEU A 55 4.14 -7.48 -1.49
C LEU A 55 4.30 -6.07 -0.92
N PHE A 56 4.85 -5.17 -1.72
CA PHE A 56 4.82 -3.73 -1.51
C PHE A 56 3.77 -3.14 -2.46
N ILE A 57 2.82 -2.39 -1.91
CA ILE A 57 1.66 -1.92 -2.66
C ILE A 57 1.54 -0.41 -2.45
N GLU A 58 1.45 0.30 -3.58
CA GLU A 58 1.17 1.74 -3.66
C GLU A 58 -0.32 1.95 -3.99
N CYS A 59 -0.98 2.85 -3.27
CA CYS A 59 -2.39 3.16 -3.41
C CYS A 59 -2.59 4.52 -4.10
N LYS A 60 -3.03 4.49 -5.36
CA LYS A 60 -3.46 5.71 -6.07
C LYS A 60 -4.97 5.71 -6.29
N GLY A 61 -5.65 6.72 -5.76
CA GLY A 61 -7.08 6.90 -5.98
C GLY A 61 -7.35 7.63 -7.29
N HIS A 62 -8.11 7.02 -8.20
CA HIS A 62 -8.47 7.63 -9.49
C HIS A 62 -9.98 7.75 -9.67
N GLN A 63 -10.39 8.65 -10.56
CA GLN A 63 -11.79 8.75 -10.97
C GLN A 63 -12.20 7.49 -11.75
N PRO A 64 -13.47 7.06 -11.68
CA PRO A 64 -14.00 6.05 -12.59
C PRO A 64 -13.73 6.47 -14.05
N ASN A 65 -13.13 5.58 -14.85
CA ASN A 65 -12.64 5.83 -16.23
C ASN A 65 -11.41 6.74 -16.36
N GLY A 66 -10.76 7.11 -15.26
CA GLY A 66 -9.41 7.70 -15.29
C GLY A 66 -8.37 6.66 -15.70
N THR A 67 -7.33 7.09 -16.40
CA THR A 67 -6.16 6.26 -16.70
C THR A 67 -5.01 6.67 -15.78
N VAL A 68 -4.28 5.69 -15.24
CA VAL A 68 -3.05 5.92 -14.49
C VAL A 68 -1.90 5.85 -15.48
N SER A 69 -1.09 6.91 -15.59
CA SER A 69 0.13 6.86 -16.39
C SER A 69 1.19 6.01 -15.70
N PHE A 70 2.09 5.40 -16.47
CA PHE A 70 3.19 4.62 -15.91
C PHE A 70 4.12 5.44 -14.99
N ASP A 71 4.19 6.75 -15.22
CA ASP A 71 5.03 7.67 -14.46
C ASP A 71 4.39 8.18 -13.15
N GLU A 72 3.14 7.78 -12.83
CA GLU A 72 2.40 8.18 -11.61
C GLU A 72 2.20 7.03 -10.60
#